data_AF-A0A530BTQ2-F1
#
_entry.id   AF-A0A530BTQ2-F1
#
_cell.length_a   1.000
_cell.length_b   1.000
_cell.length_c   1.000
_cell.angle_alpha   90.00
_cell.angle_beta   90.00
_cell.angle_gamma   90.00
#
_symmetry.space_group_name_H-M   'P 1'
#
loop_
_entity.id
_entity.type
_entity.pdbx_description
1 polymer ?
#
loop_
_entity_poly.entity_id
_entity_poly.type
_entity_poly.pdbx_seq_one_letter_code
_entity_poly.pdbx_strand_id
1 'polypeptide(L)'
;MGREVRMVPASWEHPKYTKEDAPGPYAVGRYRPMLGASFAEACRQWEEEDLPEWIEGERLWREEGLTKSTYRGIRTIAQTVADAEEYRRPENPTYEWWAGERPKKPQIEDYMPDWPDAERTHFMMYEDTSEGTPISPAFATPEELARWLADNGASAFAGEMATYDQWLKTIIQGSAVSAVFSDGVMQSGVAFEGDH
;
A
#
# COMPACT_ATOMS: atom_id res chain seq x y z
N MET A 1 8.02 -7.10 0.32
CA MET A 1 8.30 -6.30 -0.88
C MET A 1 7.72 -6.97 -2.09
N GLY A 2 6.44 -6.71 -2.38
CA GLY A 2 5.80 -7.17 -3.61
C GLY A 2 6.17 -6.29 -4.80
N ARG A 3 5.71 -6.67 -5.98
CA ARG A 3 5.93 -5.95 -7.23
C ARG A 3 4.59 -5.70 -7.89
N GLU A 4 4.35 -4.46 -8.27
CA GLU A 4 3.11 -4.05 -8.93
C GLU A 4 3.46 -3.30 -10.21
N VAL A 5 2.83 -3.66 -11.32
CA VAL A 5 2.89 -2.82 -12.52
C VAL A 5 1.73 -1.83 -12.50
N ARG A 6 2.04 -0.57 -12.79
CA ARG A 6 1.03 0.47 -12.97
C ARG A 6 1.14 1.06 -14.36
N MET A 7 -0.02 1.30 -14.95
CA MET A 7 -0.13 2.01 -16.22
C MET A 7 -0.17 3.52 -15.99
N VAL A 8 0.74 4.25 -16.63
CA VAL A 8 0.95 5.70 -16.49
C VAL A 8 1.01 6.37 -17.88
N PRO A 9 0.81 7.70 -17.98
CA PRO A 9 1.11 8.44 -19.19
C PRO A 9 2.57 8.33 -19.62
N ALA A 10 2.83 8.40 -20.92
CA ALA A 10 4.18 8.35 -21.49
C ALA A 10 5.13 9.40 -20.90
N SER A 11 4.59 10.58 -20.55
CA SER A 11 5.34 11.70 -19.99
C SER A 11 5.34 11.73 -18.46
N TRP A 12 4.89 10.67 -17.79
CA TRP A 12 4.83 10.64 -16.34
C TRP A 12 6.23 10.61 -15.73
N GLU A 13 6.49 11.58 -14.86
CA GLU A 13 7.68 11.61 -14.01
C GLU A 13 7.23 11.49 -12.56
N HIS A 14 7.65 10.42 -11.90
CA HIS A 14 7.25 10.17 -10.52
C HIS A 14 7.82 11.24 -9.58
N PRO A 15 7.00 11.87 -8.72
CA PRO A 15 7.44 12.93 -7.82
C PRO A 15 8.59 12.50 -6.91
N LYS A 16 9.51 13.43 -6.66
CA LYS A 16 10.62 13.27 -5.71
C LYS A 16 10.50 14.30 -4.61
N TYR A 17 10.97 13.96 -3.42
CA TYR A 17 11.04 14.91 -2.32
C TYR A 17 11.99 16.06 -2.66
N THR A 18 11.54 17.28 -2.40
CA THR A 18 12.29 18.53 -2.42
C THR A 18 12.90 18.81 -1.04
N LYS A 19 13.60 19.94 -0.87
CA LYS A 19 14.11 20.31 0.46
C LYS A 19 12.99 20.79 1.39
N GLU A 20 11.89 21.24 0.80
CA GLU A 20 10.78 21.91 1.45
C GLU A 20 9.75 20.91 2.02
N ASP A 21 9.58 19.75 1.38
CA ASP A 21 8.56 18.74 1.70
C ASP A 21 9.14 17.39 2.17
N ALA A 22 10.47 17.22 2.17
CA ALA A 22 11.09 15.98 2.63
C ALA A 22 10.84 15.76 4.15
N PRO A 23 10.52 14.52 4.58
CA PRO A 23 10.41 14.17 6.01
C PRO A 23 11.76 14.27 6.74
N GLY A 24 12.86 14.33 6.00
CA GLY A 24 14.19 14.62 6.51
C GLY A 24 15.22 14.74 5.39
N PRO A 25 16.44 15.21 5.69
CA PRO A 25 17.48 15.46 4.67
C PRO A 25 17.85 14.22 3.83
N TYR A 26 17.67 13.01 4.37
CA TYR A 26 17.96 11.74 3.71
C TYR A 26 16.98 11.38 2.58
N ALA A 27 15.79 12.01 2.58
CA ALA A 27 14.73 11.73 1.62
C ALA A 27 14.78 12.65 0.40
N VAL A 28 15.46 13.80 0.49
CA VAL A 28 15.57 14.77 -0.62
C VAL A 28 16.12 14.08 -1.88
N GLY A 29 15.41 14.22 -2.99
CA GLY A 29 15.74 13.61 -4.28
C GLY A 29 15.33 12.14 -4.43
N ARG A 30 14.82 11.49 -3.37
CA ARG A 30 14.20 10.16 -3.48
C ARG A 30 12.77 10.28 -3.98
N TYR A 31 12.28 9.23 -4.63
CA TYR A 31 10.88 9.14 -5.03
C TYR A 31 9.96 9.21 -3.80
N ARG A 32 8.88 9.96 -3.94
CA ARG A 32 7.79 10.02 -2.96
C ARG A 32 6.96 8.74 -3.13
N PRO A 33 6.73 7.95 -2.06
CA PRO A 33 5.72 6.91 -2.09
C PRO A 33 4.36 7.45 -2.52
N MET A 34 3.68 6.74 -3.41
CA MET A 34 2.32 7.09 -3.82
C MET A 34 1.49 5.81 -3.95
N LEU A 35 0.34 5.78 -3.31
CA LEU A 35 -0.62 4.69 -3.36
C LEU A 35 -1.19 4.56 -4.78
N GLY A 36 -1.33 3.32 -5.27
CA GLY A 36 -1.93 3.04 -6.58
C GLY A 36 -3.47 3.12 -6.60
N ALA A 37 -4.10 3.25 -5.43
CA ALA A 37 -5.55 3.39 -5.29
C ALA A 37 -6.03 4.77 -5.75
N SER A 38 -7.33 4.90 -6.05
CA SER A 38 -7.91 6.20 -6.40
C SER A 38 -8.04 7.11 -5.16
N PHE A 39 -7.58 8.34 -5.29
CA PHE A 39 -7.75 9.37 -4.26
C PHE A 39 -9.24 9.67 -3.99
N ALA A 40 -10.05 9.69 -5.05
CA ALA A 40 -11.48 9.96 -4.93
C ALA A 40 -12.20 8.82 -4.20
N GLU A 41 -11.80 7.57 -4.44
CA GLU A 41 -12.32 6.41 -3.69
C GLU A 41 -11.90 6.45 -2.22
N ALA A 42 -10.63 6.73 -1.95
CA ALA A 42 -10.13 6.85 -0.59
C ALA A 42 -10.85 7.97 0.19
N CYS A 43 -11.11 9.11 -0.44
CA CYS A 43 -11.89 10.19 0.17
C CYS A 43 -13.32 9.74 0.51
N ARG A 44 -13.99 9.04 -0.41
CA ARG A 44 -15.35 8.53 -0.15
C ARG A 44 -15.36 7.53 1.01
N GLN A 45 -14.43 6.58 1.01
CA GLN A 45 -14.31 5.59 2.09
C GLN A 45 -14.07 6.29 3.45
N TRP A 46 -13.18 7.29 3.48
CA TRP A 46 -12.93 8.04 4.70
C TRP A 46 -14.16 8.80 5.21
N GLU A 47 -14.91 9.46 4.31
CA GLU A 47 -16.10 10.25 4.65
C GLU A 47 -17.30 9.39 5.05
N GLU A 48 -17.50 8.25 4.37
CA GLU A 48 -18.69 7.40 4.51
C GLU A 48 -18.50 6.30 5.57
N GLU A 49 -17.27 5.83 5.79
CA GLU A 49 -16.98 4.66 6.63
C GLU A 49 -16.00 4.98 7.76
N ASP A 50 -14.74 5.26 7.45
CA ASP A 50 -13.66 5.28 8.45
C ASP A 50 -13.90 6.34 9.54
N LEU A 51 -14.25 7.57 9.14
CA LEU A 51 -14.47 8.65 10.08
C LEU A 51 -15.75 8.46 10.92
N PRO A 52 -16.93 8.17 10.34
CA PRO A 52 -18.13 7.89 11.12
C PRO A 52 -17.97 6.71 12.09
N GLU A 53 -17.30 5.63 11.67
CA GLU A 53 -17.06 4.47 12.53
C GLU A 53 -16.19 4.84 13.73
N TRP A 54 -15.11 5.61 13.51
CA TRP A 54 -14.25 6.08 14.60
C TRP A 54 -14.99 7.03 15.55
N ILE A 55 -15.77 8.00 15.03
CA ILE A 55 -16.56 8.93 15.86
C ILE A 55 -17.57 8.18 16.72
N GLU A 56 -18.28 7.20 16.15
CA GLU A 56 -19.26 6.42 16.90
C GLU A 56 -18.57 5.54 17.96
N GLY A 57 -17.40 4.98 17.64
CA GLY A 57 -16.59 4.26 18.62
C GLY A 57 -16.14 5.14 19.78
N GLU A 58 -15.68 6.37 19.51
CA GLU A 58 -15.31 7.33 20.55
C GLU A 58 -16.52 7.71 21.42
N ARG A 59 -17.70 7.93 20.80
CA ARG A 59 -18.94 8.23 21.52
C ARG A 59 -19.31 7.09 22.46
N LEU A 60 -19.34 5.85 21.95
CA LEU A 60 -19.64 4.65 22.73
C LEU A 60 -18.66 4.46 23.89
N TRP A 61 -17.36 4.71 23.67
CA TRP A 61 -16.34 4.66 24.71
C TRP A 61 -16.58 5.71 25.82
N ARG A 62 -16.94 6.94 25.45
CA ARG A 62 -17.13 8.05 26.41
C ARG A 62 -18.42 7.95 27.21
N GLU A 63 -19.52 7.59 26.55
CA GLU A 63 -20.87 7.67 27.12
C GLU A 63 -21.32 6.36 27.76
N GLU A 64 -21.01 5.24 27.10
CA GLU A 64 -21.51 3.92 27.47
C GLU A 64 -20.37 3.02 27.97
N GLY A 65 -19.12 3.47 27.78
CA GLY A 65 -17.92 2.70 28.09
C GLY A 65 -17.75 1.45 27.23
N LEU A 66 -18.46 1.38 26.10
CA LEU A 66 -18.46 0.21 25.23
C LEU A 66 -17.31 0.27 24.22
N THR A 67 -16.78 -0.91 23.87
CA THR A 67 -15.87 -1.07 22.72
C THR A 67 -16.54 -1.91 21.63
N LYS A 68 -16.39 -1.51 20.37
CA LYS A 68 -16.71 -2.37 19.21
C LYS A 68 -15.49 -3.22 18.88
N SER A 69 -15.54 -4.53 19.13
CA SER A 69 -14.50 -5.48 18.69
C SER A 69 -14.93 -6.15 17.39
N THR A 70 -14.14 -6.01 16.33
CA THR A 70 -14.23 -6.87 15.15
C THR A 70 -13.13 -7.93 15.22
N TYR A 71 -13.39 -9.03 15.91
CA TYR A 71 -12.52 -10.20 15.82
C TYR A 71 -13.06 -11.18 14.77
N ARG A 72 -12.24 -11.51 13.76
CA ARG A 72 -12.53 -12.51 12.70
C ARG A 72 -13.80 -12.27 11.88
N GLY A 73 -14.09 -11.03 11.49
CA GLY A 73 -15.12 -10.74 10.48
C GLY A 73 -16.56 -11.01 10.92
N ILE A 74 -16.81 -11.30 12.20
CA ILE A 74 -18.16 -11.34 12.76
C ILE A 74 -18.38 -10.00 13.49
N ARG A 75 -19.28 -9.16 12.98
CA ARG A 75 -19.80 -7.98 13.68
C ARG A 75 -20.64 -8.44 14.86
N THR A 76 -20.01 -8.85 15.95
CA THR A 76 -20.72 -9.31 17.15
C THR A 76 -20.32 -8.47 18.35
N ILE A 77 -21.27 -7.62 18.73
CA ILE A 77 -21.60 -7.21 20.09
C ILE A 77 -20.64 -6.18 20.70
N ALA A 78 -21.20 -5.04 21.08
CA ALA A 78 -20.59 -4.10 22.01
C ALA A 78 -20.26 -4.86 23.31
N GLN A 79 -18.98 -5.10 23.59
CA GLN A 79 -18.58 -5.66 24.88
C GLN A 79 -18.73 -4.55 25.93
N THR A 80 -19.38 -4.86 27.04
CA THR A 80 -19.51 -3.94 28.18
C THR A 80 -18.16 -3.67 28.82
N VAL A 81 -17.92 -2.45 29.33
CA VAL A 81 -16.71 -2.11 30.11
C VAL A 81 -16.41 -3.12 31.21
N ALA A 82 -17.41 -3.84 31.72
CA ALA A 82 -17.21 -4.84 32.77
C ALA A 82 -16.23 -5.95 32.35
N ASP A 83 -16.18 -6.33 31.06
CA ASP A 83 -15.14 -7.23 30.53
C ASP A 83 -13.85 -6.46 30.15
N ALA A 84 -13.92 -5.13 30.06
CA ALA A 84 -12.80 -4.22 29.79
C ALA A 84 -12.17 -3.60 31.05
N GLU A 85 -12.64 -3.88 32.28
CA GLU A 85 -11.97 -3.44 33.52
C GLU A 85 -10.55 -4.03 33.62
N GLU A 86 -10.30 -5.19 33.01
CA GLU A 86 -8.96 -5.75 32.82
C GLU A 86 -8.06 -4.89 31.89
N TYR A 87 -8.67 -4.15 30.96
CA TYR A 87 -7.99 -3.33 29.95
C TYR A 87 -7.99 -1.83 30.26
N ARG A 88 -8.90 -1.33 31.10
CA ARG A 88 -8.96 0.06 31.56
C ARG A 88 -7.93 0.26 32.68
N ARG A 89 -6.65 0.15 32.33
CA ARG A 89 -5.58 0.56 33.23
C ARG A 89 -5.58 2.09 33.33
N PRO A 90 -5.37 2.70 34.52
CA PRO A 90 -5.31 4.15 34.71
C PRO A 90 -4.32 4.88 33.77
N GLU A 91 -3.38 4.11 33.26
CA GLU A 91 -2.25 4.51 32.44
C GLU A 91 -2.58 4.62 30.95
N ASN A 92 -3.75 4.16 30.47
CA ASN A 92 -4.16 4.22 29.06
C ASN A 92 -5.66 4.60 28.86
N PRO A 93 -6.02 5.89 28.99
CA PRO A 93 -7.41 6.31 29.24
C PRO A 93 -8.24 6.72 28.00
N THR A 94 -7.66 6.83 26.81
CA THR A 94 -8.34 7.41 25.63
C THR A 94 -8.75 6.35 24.62
N TYR A 95 -9.86 6.61 23.91
CA TYR A 95 -10.29 5.79 22.77
C TYR A 95 -9.19 5.69 21.70
N GLU A 96 -8.49 6.79 21.44
CA GLU A 96 -7.36 6.85 20.50
C GLU A 96 -6.22 5.89 20.84
N TRP A 97 -5.92 5.70 22.12
CA TRP A 97 -4.91 4.73 22.53
C TRP A 97 -5.35 3.29 22.26
N TRP A 98 -6.65 3.01 22.40
CA TRP A 98 -7.21 1.66 22.24
C TRP A 98 -7.52 1.31 20.78
N ALA A 99 -8.18 2.20 20.04
CA ALA A 99 -8.59 2.01 18.64
C ALA A 99 -7.55 2.48 17.62
N GLY A 100 -6.55 3.24 18.06
CA GLY A 100 -5.61 3.95 17.19
C GLY A 100 -6.03 5.40 16.91
N GLU A 101 -5.09 6.14 16.31
CA GLU A 101 -5.27 7.53 15.88
C GLU A 101 -6.56 7.69 15.07
N ARG A 102 -7.23 8.83 15.25
CA ARG A 102 -8.35 9.20 14.38
C ARG A 102 -7.87 9.16 12.92
N PRO A 103 -8.61 8.49 12.02
CA PRO A 103 -8.19 8.38 10.63
C PRO A 103 -8.03 9.77 10.02
N LYS A 104 -6.86 10.02 9.43
CA LYS A 104 -6.55 11.28 8.77
C LYS A 104 -7.25 11.31 7.41
N LYS A 105 -7.76 12.48 7.02
CA LYS A 105 -8.32 12.67 5.68
C LYS A 105 -7.22 12.37 4.66
N PRO A 106 -7.49 11.56 3.62
CA PRO A 106 -6.54 11.32 2.54
C PRO A 106 -6.00 12.63 1.96
N GLN A 107 -4.70 12.65 1.64
CA GLN A 107 -4.05 13.78 0.97
C GLN A 107 -3.75 13.40 -0.48
N ILE A 108 -4.04 14.26 -1.44
CA ILE A 108 -3.90 13.93 -2.88
C ILE A 108 -2.45 13.60 -3.25
N GLU A 109 -1.50 14.17 -2.52
CA GLU A 109 -0.07 14.00 -2.74
C GLU A 109 0.45 12.60 -2.40
N ASP A 110 -0.36 11.77 -1.73
CA ASP A 110 -0.05 10.40 -1.34
C ASP A 110 -0.60 9.37 -2.34
N TYR A 111 -1.29 9.80 -3.41
CA TYR A 111 -1.96 8.91 -4.36
C TYR A 111 -1.53 9.20 -5.80
N MET A 112 -1.41 8.14 -6.59
CA MET A 112 -1.25 8.24 -8.04
C MET A 112 -2.44 9.00 -8.65
N PRO A 113 -2.21 9.89 -9.63
CA PRO A 113 -3.32 10.57 -10.29
C PRO A 113 -4.27 9.59 -10.99
N ASP A 114 -5.57 9.88 -10.91
CA ASP A 114 -6.62 9.12 -11.58
C ASP A 114 -6.71 9.50 -13.08
N TRP A 115 -5.73 9.06 -13.87
CA TRP A 115 -5.76 9.29 -15.32
C TRP A 115 -6.86 8.48 -16.00
N PRO A 116 -7.50 9.04 -17.04
CA PRO A 116 -8.35 8.26 -17.93
C PRO A 116 -7.57 7.10 -18.57
N ASP A 117 -8.24 5.97 -18.81
CA ASP A 117 -7.61 4.78 -19.42
C ASP A 117 -6.91 5.08 -20.75
N ALA A 118 -7.43 6.04 -21.52
CA ALA A 118 -6.82 6.47 -22.79
C ALA A 118 -5.44 7.13 -22.63
N GLU A 119 -5.12 7.69 -21.47
CA GLU A 119 -3.83 8.34 -21.19
C GLU A 119 -2.81 7.34 -20.62
N ARG A 120 -3.28 6.27 -19.97
CA ARG A 120 -2.48 5.23 -19.31
C ARG A 120 -1.88 4.25 -20.33
N THR A 121 -0.87 4.71 -21.05
CA THR A 121 -0.30 4.03 -22.22
C THR A 121 1.02 3.31 -21.97
N HIS A 122 1.67 3.56 -20.84
CA HIS A 122 3.00 3.01 -20.54
C HIS A 122 3.01 2.22 -19.23
N PHE A 123 3.81 1.17 -19.18
CA PHE A 123 4.04 0.30 -18.03
C PHE A 123 5.21 0.81 -17.19
N MET A 124 5.02 0.85 -15.88
CA MET A 124 6.07 1.20 -14.93
C MET A 124 5.97 0.26 -13.72
N MET A 125 7.11 -0.26 -13.27
CA MET A 125 7.19 -1.21 -12.15
C MET A 125 7.40 -0.47 -10.84
N TYR A 126 6.66 -0.88 -9.82
CA TYR A 126 6.67 -0.30 -8.46
C TYR A 126 7.00 -1.37 -7.42
N GLU A 127 7.52 -0.93 -6.28
CA GLU A 127 7.61 -1.75 -5.07
C GLU A 127 6.51 -1.43 -4.05
N ASP A 128 5.97 -2.47 -3.42
CA ASP A 128 4.84 -2.33 -2.48
C ASP A 128 5.28 -2.02 -1.04
N THR A 129 6.58 -2.15 -0.72
CA THR A 129 7.05 -2.04 0.68
C THR A 129 7.35 -0.63 1.13
N SER A 130 7.77 0.26 0.23
CA SER A 130 7.75 1.69 0.51
C SER A 130 6.43 2.33 0.08
N GLU A 131 5.39 1.54 -0.22
CA GLU A 131 4.08 1.98 -0.70
C GLU A 131 4.15 2.78 -2.02
N GLY A 132 4.72 2.17 -3.07
CA GLY A 132 4.58 2.68 -4.42
C GLY A 132 5.65 3.69 -4.83
N THR A 133 6.92 3.40 -4.53
CA THR A 133 8.03 4.02 -5.28
C THR A 133 8.34 3.21 -6.54
N PRO A 134 8.62 3.88 -7.66
CA PRO A 134 8.95 3.18 -8.89
C PRO A 134 10.37 2.62 -8.83
N ILE A 135 10.54 1.43 -9.41
CA ILE A 135 11.83 0.79 -9.62
C ILE A 135 12.28 0.78 -11.09
N SER A 136 11.44 1.27 -12.00
CA SER A 136 11.74 1.41 -13.43
C SER A 136 11.26 2.75 -13.99
N PRO A 137 11.78 3.18 -15.15
CA PRO A 137 11.10 4.13 -16.03
C PRO A 137 9.77 3.60 -16.59
N ALA A 138 9.05 4.45 -17.33
CA ALA A 138 7.86 4.08 -18.07
C ALA A 138 8.22 3.54 -19.47
N PHE A 139 7.61 2.42 -19.89
CA PHE A 139 7.86 1.76 -21.17
C PHE A 139 6.57 1.51 -21.95
N ALA A 140 6.63 1.53 -23.28
CA ALA A 140 5.43 1.39 -24.10
C ALA A 140 4.90 -0.04 -24.13
N THR A 141 5.78 -1.04 -23.92
CA THR A 141 5.38 -2.45 -23.93
C THR A 141 5.88 -3.21 -22.68
N PRO A 142 5.18 -4.30 -22.31
CA PRO A 142 5.62 -5.20 -21.24
C PRO A 142 7.03 -5.77 -21.46
N GLU A 143 7.39 -6.07 -22.70
CA GLU A 143 8.68 -6.67 -23.07
C GLU A 143 9.84 -5.69 -22.87
N GLU A 144 9.64 -4.42 -23.20
CA GLU A 144 10.63 -3.37 -22.95
C GLU A 144 10.90 -3.22 -21.44
N LEU A 145 9.83 -3.19 -20.64
CA LEU A 145 9.93 -3.14 -19.19
C LEU A 145 10.63 -4.38 -18.62
N ALA A 146 10.20 -5.59 -19.04
CA ALA A 146 10.78 -6.84 -18.57
C ALA A 146 12.28 -6.95 -18.88
N ARG A 147 12.68 -6.52 -20.09
CA ARG A 147 14.07 -6.50 -20.52
C ARG A 147 14.89 -5.52 -19.69
N TRP A 148 14.37 -4.31 -19.47
CA TRP A 148 15.06 -3.33 -18.65
C TRP A 148 15.24 -3.84 -17.20
N LEU A 149 14.22 -4.44 -16.60
CA LEU A 149 14.29 -4.97 -15.23
C LEU A 149 15.33 -6.09 -15.10
N ALA A 150 15.38 -7.01 -16.08
CA ALA A 150 16.38 -8.08 -16.10
C ALA A 150 17.80 -7.54 -16.32
N ASP A 151 17.99 -6.65 -17.31
CA ASP A 151 19.32 -6.13 -17.69
C ASP A 151 19.92 -5.21 -16.62
N ASN A 152 19.08 -4.51 -15.85
CA ASN A 152 19.52 -3.62 -14.77
C ASN A 152 19.61 -4.31 -13.39
N GLY A 153 19.36 -5.62 -13.33
CA GLY A 153 19.41 -6.38 -12.08
C GLY A 153 18.40 -5.87 -11.04
N ALA A 154 17.21 -5.48 -11.49
CA ALA A 154 16.16 -5.02 -10.59
C ALA A 154 15.82 -6.14 -9.60
N SER A 155 15.72 -5.78 -8.31
CA SER A 155 15.42 -6.77 -7.29
C SER A 155 13.95 -7.19 -7.36
N ALA A 156 13.69 -8.48 -7.46
CA ALA A 156 12.37 -9.10 -7.28
C ALA A 156 11.96 -9.14 -5.81
N PHE A 157 12.87 -9.57 -4.92
CA PHE A 157 12.67 -9.55 -3.46
C PHE A 157 14.02 -9.70 -2.74
N ALA A 158 14.27 -8.96 -1.66
CA ALA A 158 15.46 -9.11 -0.81
C ALA A 158 16.84 -9.19 -1.55
N GLY A 159 16.97 -8.50 -2.69
CA GLY A 159 18.19 -8.55 -3.53
C GLY A 159 18.23 -9.69 -4.55
N GLU A 160 17.26 -10.62 -4.51
CA GLU A 160 17.04 -11.62 -5.56
C GLU A 160 16.69 -10.91 -6.87
N MET A 161 17.30 -11.34 -7.98
CA MET A 161 16.99 -10.88 -9.33
C MET A 161 16.06 -11.88 -10.01
N ALA A 162 15.32 -11.43 -11.01
CA ALA A 162 14.50 -12.28 -11.85
C ALA A 162 14.90 -12.18 -13.32
N THR A 163 14.62 -13.26 -14.06
CA THR A 163 14.85 -13.34 -15.50
C THR A 163 13.84 -12.51 -16.28
N TYR A 164 14.13 -12.29 -17.57
CA TYR A 164 13.21 -11.62 -18.49
C TYR A 164 11.82 -12.28 -18.52
N ASP A 165 11.75 -13.61 -18.63
CA ASP A 165 10.47 -14.32 -18.75
C ASP A 165 9.65 -14.25 -17.45
N GLN A 166 10.31 -14.32 -16.29
CA GLN A 166 9.70 -14.12 -14.97
C GLN A 166 9.11 -12.71 -14.82
N TRP A 167 9.87 -11.69 -15.24
CA TRP A 167 9.37 -10.31 -15.24
C TRP A 167 8.21 -10.11 -16.21
N LEU A 168 8.31 -10.62 -17.44
CA LEU A 168 7.27 -10.47 -18.45
C LEU A 168 5.94 -11.08 -17.98
N LYS A 169 5.98 -12.30 -17.43
CA LYS A 169 4.80 -12.94 -16.84
C LYS A 169 4.18 -12.10 -15.72
N THR A 170 5.01 -11.62 -14.79
CA THR A 170 4.56 -10.77 -13.67
C THR A 170 3.90 -9.48 -14.18
N ILE A 171 4.49 -8.84 -15.19
CA ILE A 171 3.95 -7.60 -15.79
C ILE A 171 2.60 -7.87 -16.45
N ILE A 172 2.45 -8.99 -17.16
CA ILE A 172 1.17 -9.35 -17.79
C ILE A 172 0.10 -9.66 -16.74
N GLN A 173 0.48 -10.30 -15.63
CA GLN A 173 -0.42 -10.62 -14.53
C GLN A 173 -0.83 -9.39 -13.71
N GLY A 174 0.02 -8.36 -13.65
CA GLY A 174 -0.26 -7.10 -12.99
C GLY A 174 0.47 -6.92 -11.66
N SER A 175 0.72 -8.01 -10.94
CA SER A 175 1.44 -7.96 -9.66
C SER A 175 2.02 -9.31 -9.28
N ALA A 176 3.03 -9.31 -8.42
CA ALA A 176 3.54 -10.48 -7.72
C ALA A 176 3.66 -10.21 -6.22
N VAL A 177 3.28 -11.22 -5.42
CA VAL A 177 3.49 -11.20 -3.97
C VAL A 177 4.98 -11.16 -3.64
N SER A 178 5.32 -10.76 -2.42
CA SER A 178 6.73 -10.55 -2.06
C SER A 178 7.58 -11.82 -2.05
N ALA A 179 7.19 -12.80 -1.25
CA ALA A 179 7.88 -14.07 -1.13
C ALA A 179 6.85 -15.20 -1.06
N VAL A 180 7.17 -16.32 -1.70
CA VAL A 180 6.39 -17.55 -1.67
C VAL A 180 7.24 -18.62 -1.01
N PHE A 181 6.63 -19.34 -0.07
CA PHE A 181 7.22 -20.55 0.49
C PHE A 181 6.50 -21.76 -0.10
N SER A 182 7.13 -22.45 -1.04
CA SER A 182 6.58 -23.63 -1.73
C SER A 182 7.60 -24.77 -1.64
N ASP A 183 7.12 -25.99 -1.38
CA ASP A 183 7.95 -27.20 -1.33
C ASP A 183 9.21 -27.12 -0.44
N GLY A 184 9.13 -26.35 0.65
CA GLY A 184 10.23 -26.18 1.60
C GLY A 184 11.29 -25.15 1.20
N VAL A 185 11.09 -24.42 0.10
CA VAL A 185 12.00 -23.38 -0.40
C VAL A 185 11.29 -22.02 -0.40
N MET A 186 12.02 -20.98 0.03
CA MET A 186 11.57 -19.60 -0.09
C MET A 186 12.13 -19.00 -1.40
N GLN A 187 11.27 -18.36 -2.18
CA GLN A 187 11.62 -17.65 -3.41
C GLN A 187 10.79 -16.37 -3.56
N SER A 188 11.22 -15.44 -4.40
CA SER A 188 10.41 -14.27 -4.73
C SER A 188 9.09 -14.65 -5.42
N GLY A 189 8.03 -13.85 -5.26
CA GLY A 189 6.79 -14.11 -6.00
C GLY A 189 6.98 -13.98 -7.51
N VAL A 190 7.83 -13.07 -7.97
CA VAL A 190 8.20 -12.92 -9.40
C VAL A 190 8.80 -14.22 -9.95
N ALA A 191 9.68 -14.88 -9.18
CA ALA A 191 10.24 -16.16 -9.57
C ALA A 191 9.17 -17.27 -9.61
N PHE A 192 8.33 -17.34 -8.59
CA PHE A 192 7.26 -18.34 -8.48
C PHE A 192 6.26 -18.26 -9.65
N GLU A 193 5.80 -17.06 -10.01
CA GLU A 193 4.89 -16.85 -11.14
C GLU A 193 5.56 -17.19 -12.49
N GLY A 194 6.89 -17.03 -12.58
CA GLY A 194 7.64 -17.42 -13.77
C GLY A 194 7.63 -18.92 -14.04
N ASP A 195 7.50 -19.73 -13.00
CA ASP A 195 7.60 -21.19 -13.08
C ASP A 195 6.23 -21.88 -13.29
N HIS A 196 5.12 -21.13 -13.22
CA HIS A 196 3.74 -21.62 -13.37
C HIS A 196 3.01 -20.93 -14.54
#